data_AF-A0A0S2K8R1-F1
#
_entry.id   AF-A0A0S2K8R1-F1
#
_cell.length_a   1.000
_cell.length_b   1.000
_cell.length_c   1.000
_cell.angle_alpha   90.00
_cell.angle_beta   90.00
_cell.angle_gamma   90.00
#
_symmetry.space_group_name_H-M   'P 1'
#
loop_
_entity.id
_entity.type
_entity.pdbx_description
1 polymer ?
#
loop_
_entity_poly.entity_id
_entity_poly.type
_entity_poly.pdbx_seq_one_letter_code
_entity_poly.pdbx_strand_id
1 'polypeptide(L)'
;MDAELKKRVDVIVGLSRLAGGILILIGCLLVFFFAQAALDPNAVIEVNGIPTKEKSTKISAVLFACLFPISGLFLAFAPSKLIDKLAAKIITRLS
;
A
#
# COMPACT_ATOMS: atom_id res chain seq x y z
N MET A 1 -16.34 17.21 -19.22
CA MET A 1 -15.70 17.51 -17.92
C MET A 1 -15.06 18.87 -18.06
N ASP A 2 -15.34 19.79 -17.13
CA ASP A 2 -14.75 21.13 -17.12
C ASP A 2 -13.21 21.04 -17.09
N ALA A 3 -12.51 21.98 -17.71
CA ALA A 3 -11.06 22.01 -17.77
C ALA A 3 -10.43 22.08 -16.38
N GLU A 4 -11.07 22.80 -15.45
CA GLU A 4 -10.62 22.87 -14.07
C GLU A 4 -10.83 21.55 -13.32
N LEU A 5 -11.99 20.91 -13.49
CA LEU A 5 -12.30 19.61 -12.90
C LEU A 5 -11.34 18.52 -13.42
N LYS A 6 -11.02 18.55 -14.71
CA LYS A 6 -10.04 17.63 -15.32
C LYS A 6 -8.67 17.76 -14.69
N LYS A 7 -8.17 19.00 -14.53
CA LYS A 7 -6.87 19.27 -13.90
C LYS A 7 -6.80 18.73 -12.46
N ARG A 8 -7.86 18.88 -11.67
CA ARG A 8 -7.92 18.34 -10.30
C ARG A 8 -7.90 16.82 -10.28
N VAL A 9 -8.64 16.18 -11.19
CA VAL A 9 -8.65 14.71 -11.34
C VAL A 9 -7.27 14.19 -11.73
N ASP A 10 -6.62 14.80 -12.73
CA ASP A 10 -5.29 14.39 -13.20
C ASP A 10 -4.24 14.47 -12.08
N VAL A 11 -4.28 15.50 -11.23
CA VAL A 11 -3.40 15.62 -10.05
C VAL A 11 -3.65 14.49 -9.05
N ILE A 12 -4.92 14.19 -8.73
CA ILE A 12 -5.27 13.11 -7.78
C ILE A 12 -4.81 11.75 -8.32
N VAL A 13 -4.99 11.50 -9.62
CA VAL A 13 -4.55 10.26 -10.27
C VAL A 13 -3.03 10.17 -10.24
N GLY A 14 -2.32 11.26 -10.52
CA GLY A 14 -0.86 11.32 -10.41
C GLY A 14 -0.36 11.03 -8.99
N LEU A 15 -0.97 11.65 -7.98
CA LEU A 15 -0.65 11.43 -6.57
C LEU A 15 -0.97 9.99 -6.13
N SER A 16 -2.09 9.43 -6.57
CA SER A 16 -2.44 8.02 -6.33
C SER A 16 -1.37 7.08 -6.87
N ARG A 17 -0.88 7.32 -8.08
CA ARG A 17 0.16 6.48 -8.68
C ARG A 17 1.49 6.60 -7.95
N LEU A 18 1.86 7.82 -7.55
CA LEU A 18 3.06 8.07 -6.76
C LEU A 18 2.98 7.36 -5.41
N ALA A 19 1.86 7.51 -4.69
CA ALA A 19 1.62 6.83 -3.42
C ALA A 19 1.67 5.31 -3.59
N GLY A 20 1.07 4.77 -4.64
CA GLY A 20 1.14 3.35 -4.99
C GLY A 20 2.58 2.87 -5.19
N GLY A 21 3.39 3.62 -5.96
CA GLY A 21 4.79 3.29 -6.19
C GLY A 21 5.62 3.27 -4.90
N ILE A 22 5.44 4.26 -4.03
CA ILE A 22 6.10 4.31 -2.72
C ILE A 22 5.67 3.12 -1.84
N LEU A 23 4.38 2.79 -1.85
CA LEU A 23 3.84 1.68 -1.07
C LEU A 23 4.39 0.33 -1.55
N ILE A 24 4.62 0.16 -2.85
CA ILE A 24 5.30 -1.01 -3.41
C ILE A 24 6.72 -1.10 -2.87
N LEU A 25 7.50 -0.01 -2.94
CA LEU A 25 8.89 -0.01 -2.50
C LEU A 25 9.03 -0.31 -1.01
N ILE A 26 8.29 0.41 -0.17
CA ILE A 26 8.29 0.20 1.29
C ILE A 26 7.77 -1.20 1.62
N GLY A 27 6.67 -1.60 0.97
CA GLY A 27 6.06 -2.90 1.18
C GLY A 27 6.99 -4.07 0.84
N CYS A 28 7.67 -4.02 -0.31
CA CYS A 28 8.67 -5.04 -0.68
C CYS A 28 9.84 -5.10 0.31
N LEU A 29 10.29 -3.94 0.81
CA LEU A 29 11.36 -3.86 1.80
C LEU A 29 10.93 -4.46 3.14
N LEU A 30 9.71 -4.18 3.60
CA LEU A 30 9.12 -4.80 4.79
C LEU A 30 9.01 -6.31 4.63
N VAL A 31 8.47 -6.79 3.50
CA VAL A 31 8.36 -8.23 3.22
C VAL A 31 9.73 -8.88 3.25
N PHE A 32 10.75 -8.26 2.67
CA PHE A 32 12.12 -8.79 2.68
C PHE A 32 12.69 -8.97 4.11
N PHE A 33 12.51 -7.98 5.00
CA PHE A 33 12.98 -8.09 6.38
C PHE A 33 12.16 -9.08 7.21
N PHE A 34 10.83 -9.03 7.12
CA PHE A 34 9.96 -9.94 7.88
C PHE A 34 10.06 -11.39 7.38
N ALA A 35 10.28 -11.61 6.08
CA ALA A 35 10.50 -12.95 5.55
C ALA A 35 11.80 -13.56 6.11
N GLN A 36 12.87 -12.79 6.19
CA GLN A 36 14.11 -13.23 6.86
C GLN A 36 13.88 -13.54 8.34
N ALA A 37 13.16 -12.67 9.06
CA ALA A 37 12.82 -12.90 10.46
C ALA A 37 11.93 -14.15 10.67
N ALA A 38 11.07 -14.48 9.69
CA ALA A 38 10.23 -15.67 9.72
C ALA A 38 10.99 -16.96 9.43
N LEU A 39 12.04 -16.89 8.62
CA LEU A 39 12.90 -18.02 8.29
C LEU A 39 13.97 -18.28 9.35
N ASP A 40 14.38 -17.24 10.10
CA ASP A 40 15.30 -17.38 11.23
C ASP A 40 14.54 -17.81 12.51
N PRO A 41 14.79 -19.02 13.05
CA PRO A 41 14.16 -19.47 14.29
C PRO A 41 14.58 -18.63 15.51
N ASN A 42 15.75 -17.99 15.48
CA ASN A 42 16.30 -17.21 16.58
C ASN A 42 15.87 -15.74 16.58
N ALA A 43 15.46 -15.22 15.42
CA ALA A 43 14.97 -13.85 15.30
C ALA A 43 13.82 -13.59 16.26
N VAL A 44 13.82 -12.42 16.89
CA VAL A 44 12.75 -11.96 17.79
C VAL A 44 12.05 -10.81 17.10
N ILE A 45 10.72 -10.87 17.06
CA ILE A 45 9.88 -9.74 16.64
C ILE A 45 9.09 -9.25 17.85
N GLU A 46 8.80 -7.96 17.89
CA GLU A 46 8.00 -7.36 18.95
C GLU A 46 6.56 -7.18 18.46
N VAL A 47 5.60 -7.74 19.19
CA VAL A 47 4.17 -7.59 18.89
C VAL A 47 3.49 -7.05 20.14
N ASN A 48 2.88 -5.87 20.01
CA ASN A 48 2.21 -5.17 21.11
C ASN A 48 3.10 -4.99 22.35
N GLY A 49 4.40 -4.73 22.18
CA GLY A 49 5.34 -4.57 23.30
C GLY A 49 5.96 -5.87 23.82
N ILE A 50 5.55 -7.04 23.29
CA ILE A 50 5.98 -8.34 23.79
C ILE A 50 6.94 -8.98 22.76
N PRO A 51 8.18 -9.31 23.15
CA PRO A 51 9.10 -10.02 22.27
C PRO A 51 8.64 -11.48 22.08
N THR A 52 8.49 -11.90 20.83
CA THR A 52 8.10 -13.27 20.46
C THR A 52 9.02 -13.88 19.41
N LYS A 53 9.25 -15.19 19.56
CA LYS A 53 9.94 -16.04 18.58
C LYS A 53 8.97 -16.93 17.80
N GLU A 54 7.68 -16.84 18.11
CA GLU A 54 6.67 -17.74 17.59
C GLU A 54 6.58 -17.63 16.06
N LYS A 55 6.72 -18.77 15.39
CA LYS A 55 6.73 -18.83 13.92
C LYS A 55 5.40 -18.38 13.33
N SER A 56 4.27 -18.68 13.98
CA SER A 56 2.93 -18.27 13.55
C SER A 56 2.84 -16.74 13.46
N THR A 57 3.35 -16.04 14.47
CA THR A 57 3.34 -14.57 14.56
C THR A 57 4.28 -13.94 13.54
N LYS A 58 5.43 -14.56 13.29
CA LYS A 58 6.35 -14.10 12.23
C LYS A 58 5.73 -14.23 10.85
N ILE A 59 5.03 -15.34 10.58
CA ILE A 59 4.32 -15.55 9.31
C ILE A 59 3.18 -14.54 9.15
N SER A 60 2.41 -14.26 10.21
CA SER A 60 1.34 -13.26 10.13
C SER A 60 1.88 -11.85 9.87
N ALA A 61 3.04 -11.50 10.42
CA ALA A 61 3.72 -10.23 10.12
C ALA A 61 4.15 -10.13 8.64
N VAL A 62 4.65 -11.22 8.05
CA VAL A 62 4.96 -11.29 6.60
C VAL A 62 3.70 -11.10 5.76
N LEU A 63 2.61 -11.81 6.11
CA LEU A 63 1.34 -11.69 5.40
C LEU A 63 0.79 -10.26 5.46
N PHE A 64 0.91 -9.61 6.61
CA PHE A 64 0.53 -8.21 6.78
C PHE A 64 1.40 -7.28 5.92
N ALA A 65 2.72 -7.49 5.93
CA ALA A 65 3.65 -6.73 5.10
C ALA A 65 3.34 -6.87 3.60
N CYS A 66 2.90 -8.04 3.15
CA CYS A 66 2.49 -8.29 1.76
C CYS A 66 1.25 -7.47 1.32
N LEU A 67 0.44 -6.96 2.25
CA LEU A 67 -0.70 -6.10 1.89
C LEU A 67 -0.25 -4.76 1.31
N PHE A 68 0.90 -4.24 1.73
CA PHE A 68 1.46 -2.97 1.23
C PHE A 68 1.84 -3.02 -0.25
N PRO A 69 2.67 -3.96 -0.74
CA PRO A 69 2.95 -4.01 -2.17
C PRO A 69 1.71 -4.36 -2.99
N ILE A 70 0.80 -5.19 -2.49
CA ILE A 70 -0.46 -5.51 -3.18
C ILE A 70 -1.32 -4.25 -3.36
N SER A 71 -1.59 -3.51 -2.28
CA SER A 71 -2.36 -2.26 -2.35
C SER A 71 -1.62 -1.18 -3.17
N GLY A 72 -0.29 -1.18 -3.13
CA GLY A 72 0.54 -0.30 -3.93
C GLY A 72 0.42 -0.58 -5.41
N LEU A 73 0.38 -1.87 -5.81
CA LEU A 73 0.12 -2.29 -7.18
C LEU A 73 -1.27 -1.84 -7.63
N PHE A 74 -2.29 -1.97 -6.79
CA PHE A 74 -3.63 -1.46 -7.12
C PHE A 74 -3.62 0.06 -7.33
N LEU A 75 -2.94 0.84 -6.50
CA LEU A 75 -2.89 2.30 -6.65
C LEU A 75 -2.02 2.78 -7.81
N ALA A 76 -0.91 2.08 -8.09
CA ALA A 76 0.03 2.43 -9.16
C ALA A 76 -0.48 2.03 -10.55
N PHE A 77 -1.14 0.87 -10.65
CA PHE A 77 -1.56 0.27 -11.92
C PHE A 77 -3.08 0.26 -12.13
N ALA A 78 -3.88 0.81 -11.23
CA ALA A 78 -5.31 0.92 -11.46
C ALA A 78 -5.59 1.69 -12.76
N PRO A 79 -6.55 1.20 -13.59
CA PRO A 79 -6.94 1.87 -14.82
C PRO A 79 -7.35 3.31 -14.51
N SER A 80 -6.78 4.27 -15.23
CA SER A 80 -7.11 5.69 -15.07
C SER A 80 -8.61 5.92 -15.14
N LYS A 81 -9.32 5.26 -16.07
CA LYS A 81 -10.79 5.34 -16.19
C LYS A 81 -11.56 5.07 -14.89
N LEU A 82 -11.07 4.16 -14.03
CA LEU A 82 -11.71 3.86 -12.74
C LEU A 82 -11.39 4.93 -11.70
N ILE A 83 -10.12 5.34 -11.61
CA ILE A 83 -9.70 6.40 -10.68
C ILE A 83 -10.33 7.73 -11.08
N ASP A 84 -10.37 8.07 -12.36
CA ASP A 84 -10.96 9.28 -12.91
C ASP A 84 -12.44 9.38 -12.57
N LYS A 85 -13.20 8.28 -12.73
CA LYS A 85 -14.63 8.23 -12.41
C LYS A 85 -14.88 8.37 -10.91
N LEU A 86 -14.02 7.78 -10.09
CA LEU A 86 -14.12 7.80 -8.63
C LEU A 86 -13.73 9.18 -8.08
N ALA A 87 -12.63 9.75 -8.57
CA ALA A 87 -12.15 11.09 -8.24
C ALA A 87 -13.15 12.16 -8.67
N ALA A 88 -13.66 12.10 -9.91
CA ALA A 88 -14.68 13.03 -10.38
C ALA A 88 -15.93 12.98 -9.49
N LYS A 89 -16.41 11.77 -9.14
CA LYS A 89 -17.58 11.58 -8.27
C LYS A 89 -17.35 12.14 -6.86
N ILE A 90 -16.15 11.98 -6.31
CA ILE A 90 -15.77 12.54 -5.00
C ILE A 90 -15.75 14.07 -5.06
N ILE A 91 -15.08 14.65 -6.04
CA ILE A 91 -14.96 16.12 -6.17
C ILE A 91 -16.35 16.75 -6.34
N THR A 92 -17.22 16.16 -7.18
CA THR A 92 -18.59 16.68 -7.38
C THR A 92 -19.49 16.56 -6.15
N ARG A 93 -19.14 15.74 -5.16
CA ARG A 93 -19.90 15.60 -3.90
C ARG A 93 -19.37 16.50 -2.78
N LEU A 94 -18.11 16.92 -2.88
CA LEU A 94 -17.43 17.73 -1.87
C LEU A 94 -17.37 19.21 -2.25
N SER A 95 -17.63 19.54 -3.51
CA SER A 95 -17.81 20.91 -4.02
C SER A 95 -19.27 21.31 -4.02
#